data_AF-S8E7U6-F1
#
_entry.id   AF-S8E7U6-F1
#
_cell.length_a   1.000
_cell.length_b   1.000
_cell.length_c   1.000
_cell.angle_alpha   90.00
_cell.angle_beta   90.00
_cell.angle_gamma   90.00
#
_symmetry.space_group_name_H-M   'P 1'
#
loop_
_entity.id
_entity.type
_entity.pdbx_description
1 polymer ?
#
loop_
_entity_poly.entity_id
_entity_poly.type
_entity_poly.pdbx_seq_one_letter_code
_entity_poly.pdbx_strand_id
1 'polypeptide(L)'
;MSAGAMQSKVGNPQVYEDGDQRPHGQHLDHAPGGKAAQHGHNIHDPKDSLTLNNRKDREEAEEREADRQAEAKTVTNPLAPASRQGHEPSRGAQIDAELQAEDEANLERKKQQKGSFGPNV
;
A
#
# COMPACT_ATOMS: atom_id res chain seq x y z
N MET A 1 44.75 -42.98 -7.14
CA MET A 1 43.73 -41.94 -6.84
C MET A 1 44.30 -41.10 -5.70
N SER A 2 45.05 -40.03 -5.99
CA SER A 2 45.63 -39.16 -4.96
C SER A 2 44.53 -38.32 -4.34
N ALA A 3 44.25 -38.54 -3.05
CA ALA A 3 43.41 -37.65 -2.26
C ALA A 3 44.22 -36.37 -1.99
N GLY A 4 43.91 -35.29 -2.73
CA GLY A 4 44.51 -33.98 -2.52
C GLY A 4 44.28 -33.53 -1.08
N ALA A 5 45.36 -33.14 -0.41
CA ALA A 5 45.36 -32.68 0.96
C ALA A 5 44.33 -31.57 1.16
N MET A 6 43.34 -31.82 2.02
CA MET A 6 42.38 -30.83 2.52
C MET A 6 43.07 -29.88 3.52
N GLN A 7 44.10 -29.16 3.07
CA GLN A 7 44.75 -28.14 3.88
C GLN A 7 43.92 -26.86 3.82
N SER A 8 43.23 -26.55 4.91
CA SER A 8 42.61 -25.23 5.09
C SER A 8 43.71 -24.14 5.14
N LYS A 9 43.37 -22.88 4.86
CA LYS A 9 44.32 -21.74 4.92
C LYS A 9 44.98 -21.57 6.29
N VAL A 10 44.43 -22.17 7.34
CA VAL A 10 44.89 -22.04 8.73
C VAL A 10 45.33 -23.38 9.35
N GLY A 11 45.54 -24.42 8.53
CA GLY A 11 46.16 -25.68 8.95
C GLY A 11 45.22 -26.89 9.01
N ASN A 12 45.56 -27.85 9.88
CA ASN A 12 44.91 -29.18 9.94
C ASN A 12 43.47 -29.09 10.45
N PRO A 13 42.45 -29.53 9.68
CA PRO A 13 41.04 -29.41 10.07
C PRO A 13 40.65 -30.24 11.30
N GLN A 14 41.40 -31.28 11.69
CA GLN A 14 41.10 -32.09 12.88
C GLN A 14 41.24 -31.35 14.21
N VAL A 15 41.91 -30.20 14.23
CA VAL A 15 42.10 -29.39 15.44
C VAL A 15 40.92 -28.44 15.69
N TYR A 16 40.14 -28.16 14.64
CA TYR A 16 39.10 -27.15 14.66
C TYR A 16 37.72 -27.81 14.60
N GLU A 17 36.80 -27.34 15.42
CA GLU A 17 35.40 -27.74 15.36
C GLU A 17 34.69 -27.05 14.18
N ASP A 18 33.62 -27.67 13.66
CA ASP A 18 32.92 -27.27 12.43
C ASP A 18 32.51 -25.78 12.34
N GLY A 19 32.36 -25.09 13.47
CA GLY A 19 31.98 -23.68 13.56
C GLY A 19 33.15 -22.69 13.55
N ASP A 20 34.37 -23.14 13.80
CA ASP A 20 35.53 -22.25 14.01
C ASP A 20 36.10 -21.69 12.69
N GLN A 21 35.88 -22.43 11.60
CA GLN A 21 36.30 -22.03 10.24
C GLN A 21 35.17 -21.38 9.43
N ARG A 22 33.97 -21.28 9.98
CA ARG A 22 32.85 -20.64 9.28
C ARG A 22 32.93 -19.13 9.52
N PRO A 23 32.85 -18.29 8.47
CA PRO A 23 32.66 -16.86 8.69
C PRO A 23 31.36 -16.71 9.48
N HIS A 24 31.47 -16.19 10.71
CA HIS A 24 30.33 -15.68 11.45
C HIS A 24 29.84 -14.48 10.65
N GLY A 25 28.96 -14.76 9.68
CA GLY A 25 28.32 -13.72 8.90
C GLY A 25 27.78 -12.71 9.90
N GLN A 26 28.19 -11.45 9.74
CA GLN A 26 27.49 -10.36 10.38
C GLN A 26 26.06 -10.46 9.90
N HIS A 27 25.24 -11.13 10.70
CA HIS A 27 23.81 -11.17 10.55
C HIS A 27 23.36 -9.77 10.93
N LEU A 28 23.48 -8.86 9.97
CA LEU A 28 22.83 -7.57 10.00
C LEU A 28 21.34 -7.88 9.89
N ASP A 29 20.75 -8.28 11.01
CA ASP A 29 19.32 -8.22 11.30
C ASP A 29 18.89 -6.75 11.32
N HIS A 30 19.09 -6.02 10.22
CA HIS A 30 18.34 -4.81 9.97
C HIS A 30 16.97 -5.28 9.50
N ALA A 31 16.15 -5.69 10.46
CA ALA A 31 14.72 -5.83 10.24
C ALA A 31 14.23 -4.51 9.61
N PRO A 32 13.65 -4.53 8.40
CA PRO A 32 13.09 -3.33 7.80
C PRO A 32 11.91 -2.91 8.67
N GLY A 33 12.04 -1.77 9.34
CA GLY A 33 11.01 -1.23 10.20
C GLY A 33 10.98 -1.88 11.58
N GLY A 34 11.57 -1.21 12.56
CA GLY A 34 11.35 -1.51 13.97
C GLY A 34 9.84 -1.56 14.23
N LYS A 35 9.38 -2.65 14.87
CA LYS A 35 7.98 -2.79 15.30
C LYS A 35 7.62 -1.54 16.10
N ALA A 36 6.72 -0.72 15.56
CA ALA A 36 6.16 0.41 16.29
C ALA A 36 5.64 -0.15 17.63
N ALA A 37 6.01 0.47 18.74
CA ALA A 37 5.42 0.17 20.03
C ALA A 37 3.89 0.17 19.88
N GLN A 38 3.18 -0.66 20.63
CA GLN A 38 1.73 -0.88 20.49
C GLN A 38 0.87 0.40 20.65
N HIS A 39 1.49 1.53 20.98
CA HIS A 39 0.88 2.86 21.15
C HIS A 39 1.51 3.96 20.25
N GLY A 40 2.43 3.60 19.35
CA GLY A 40 3.17 4.53 18.49
C GLY A 40 2.39 4.91 17.24
N HIS A 41 1.14 5.34 17.36
CA HIS A 41 0.31 5.66 16.19
C HIS A 41 0.66 7.02 15.58
N ASN A 42 1.33 7.91 16.34
CA ASN A 42 1.63 9.26 15.89
C ASN A 42 3.12 9.41 15.55
N ILE A 43 3.45 9.64 14.27
CA ILE A 43 4.81 9.94 13.79
C ILE A 43 5.39 11.19 14.47
N HIS A 44 4.51 12.14 14.80
CA HIS A 44 4.88 13.43 15.38
C HIS A 44 4.85 13.43 16.91
N ASP A 45 4.76 12.27 17.57
CA ASP A 45 4.85 12.20 19.02
C ASP A 45 6.28 12.58 19.47
N PRO A 46 6.46 13.68 20.23
CA PRO A 46 7.77 14.07 20.73
C PRO A 46 8.38 13.04 21.70
N LYS A 47 7.58 12.11 22.24
CA LYS A 47 8.03 11.02 23.11
C LYS A 47 8.34 9.73 22.35
N ASP A 48 8.27 9.75 21.02
CA ASP A 48 8.61 8.58 20.23
C ASP A 48 10.11 8.26 20.30
N SER A 49 10.40 6.99 20.53
CA SER A 49 11.76 6.41 20.58
C SER A 49 12.36 6.09 19.20
N LEU A 50 11.61 6.29 18.10
CA LEU A 50 12.14 6.07 16.75
C LEU A 50 13.30 7.02 16.41
N THR A 51 14.29 6.49 15.70
CA THR A 51 15.41 7.29 15.15
C THR A 51 14.90 8.23 14.04
N LEU A 52 15.66 9.28 13.73
CA LEU A 52 15.28 10.24 12.68
C LEU A 52 15.07 9.57 11.31
N ASN A 53 15.91 8.60 10.96
CA ASN A 53 15.79 7.85 9.70
C ASN A 53 14.51 7.00 9.70
N ASN A 54 14.23 6.27 10.78
CA ASN A 54 13.02 5.45 10.87
C ASN A 54 11.74 6.31 10.84
N ARG A 55 11.78 7.51 11.43
CA ARG A 55 10.67 8.47 11.38
C ARG A 55 10.43 8.96 9.95
N LYS A 56 11.50 9.33 9.24
CA LYS A 56 11.43 9.74 7.83
C LYS A 56 10.85 8.63 6.95
N ASP A 57 11.36 7.41 7.07
CA ASP A 57 10.90 6.28 6.25
C ASP A 57 9.41 6.00 6.47
N ARG A 58 8.94 6.18 7.72
CA ARG A 58 7.53 6.02 8.06
C ARG A 58 6.66 7.15 7.49
N GLU A 59 7.13 8.39 7.54
CA GLU A 59 6.44 9.54 6.96
C GLU A 59 6.28 9.40 5.44
N GLU A 60 7.34 8.98 4.75
CA GLU A 60 7.31 8.71 3.32
C GLU A 60 6.36 7.55 2.96
N ALA A 61 6.28 6.52 3.83
CA ALA A 61 5.32 5.44 3.66
C ALA A 61 3.87 5.92 3.85
N GLU A 62 3.60 6.76 4.86
CA GLU A 62 2.27 7.34 5.11
C GLU A 62 1.83 8.27 3.98
N GLU A 63 2.73 9.09 3.43
CA GLU A 63 2.46 9.94 2.25
C GLU A 63 2.07 9.12 1.02
N ARG A 64 2.87 8.09 0.69
CA ARG A 64 2.55 7.18 -0.43
C ARG A 64 1.28 6.37 -0.23
N GLU A 65 0.92 6.04 1.01
CA GLU A 65 -0.35 5.39 1.34
C GLU A 65 -1.52 6.36 1.12
N ALA A 66 -1.37 7.62 1.56
CA ALA A 66 -2.38 8.66 1.38
C ALA A 66 -2.62 8.97 -0.11
N ASP A 67 -1.57 9.04 -0.92
CA ASP A 67 -1.67 9.21 -2.37
C ASP A 67 -2.36 8.02 -3.03
N ARG A 68 -1.95 6.79 -2.71
CA ARG A 68 -2.63 5.59 -3.21
C ARG A 68 -4.11 5.55 -2.81
N GLN A 69 -4.45 5.96 -1.59
CA GLN A 69 -5.84 6.05 -1.16
C GLN A 69 -6.60 7.19 -1.85
N ALA A 70 -5.94 8.29 -2.20
CA ALA A 70 -6.53 9.37 -2.98
C ALA A 70 -6.81 8.94 -4.42
N GLU A 71 -5.89 8.21 -5.04
CA GLU A 71 -6.03 7.63 -6.39
C GLU A 71 -7.05 6.49 -6.43
N ALA A 72 -7.11 5.66 -5.39
CA ALA A 72 -8.04 4.53 -5.29
C ALA A 72 -9.50 4.96 -5.06
N LYS A 73 -9.76 6.23 -4.74
CA LYS A 73 -11.13 6.75 -4.64
C LYS A 73 -11.74 6.78 -6.04
N THR A 74 -12.63 5.82 -6.30
CA THR A 74 -13.45 5.81 -7.51
C THR A 74 -14.24 7.10 -7.60
N VAL A 75 -13.97 7.88 -8.65
CA VAL A 75 -14.73 9.09 -8.92
C VAL A 75 -16.06 8.69 -9.54
N THR A 76 -17.13 8.73 -8.74
CA THR A 76 -18.49 8.37 -9.20
C THR A 76 -19.10 9.42 -10.12
N ASN A 77 -18.68 10.68 -10.01
CA ASN A 77 -19.21 11.78 -10.82
C ASN A 77 -18.15 12.26 -11.83
N PRO A 78 -18.39 12.13 -13.15
CA PRO A 78 -17.42 12.48 -14.19
C PRO A 78 -17.05 13.99 -14.21
N LEU A 79 -17.89 14.87 -13.65
CA LEU A 79 -17.65 16.32 -13.57
C LEU A 79 -16.81 16.74 -12.36
N ALA A 80 -16.71 15.88 -11.35
CA ALA A 80 -16.09 16.21 -10.07
C ALA A 80 -14.59 16.54 -10.16
N PRO A 81 -13.75 15.85 -10.97
CA PRO A 81 -12.32 16.14 -11.04
C PRO A 81 -12.04 17.55 -11.56
N ALA A 82 -12.69 17.93 -12.67
CA ALA A 82 -12.53 19.24 -13.30
C ALA A 82 -13.05 20.36 -12.39
N SER A 83 -14.24 20.16 -11.82
CA SER A 83 -14.85 21.15 -10.91
C SER A 83 -14.02 21.38 -9.65
N ARG A 84 -13.42 20.33 -9.07
CA ARG A 84 -12.54 20.44 -7.89
C ARG A 84 -11.27 21.25 -8.16
N GLN A 85 -10.76 21.19 -9.39
CA GLN A 85 -9.57 21.93 -9.81
C GLN A 85 -9.88 23.32 -10.37
N GLY A 86 -11.17 23.72 -10.42
CA GLY A 86 -11.60 25.00 -10.98
C GLY A 86 -11.52 25.08 -12.51
N HIS A 87 -11.48 23.92 -13.18
CA HIS A 87 -11.47 23.82 -14.64
C HIS A 87 -12.86 23.51 -15.19
N GLU A 88 -13.13 23.93 -16.43
CA GLU A 88 -14.35 23.51 -17.12
C GLU A 88 -14.28 22.01 -17.46
N PRO A 89 -15.34 21.22 -17.17
CA PRO A 89 -15.38 19.81 -17.53
C PRO A 89 -15.39 19.63 -19.05
N SER A 90 -14.77 18.55 -19.52
CA SER A 90 -14.72 18.23 -20.94
C SER A 90 -16.11 17.97 -21.52
N ARG A 91 -16.28 18.17 -22.83
CA ARG A 91 -17.55 17.86 -23.52
C ARG A 91 -17.98 16.40 -23.30
N GLY A 92 -17.04 15.46 -23.26
CA GLY A 92 -17.34 14.06 -22.97
C GLY A 92 -17.89 13.87 -21.56
N ALA A 93 -17.25 14.47 -20.55
CA ALA A 93 -17.71 14.38 -19.16
C ALA A 93 -19.10 15.01 -18.96
N GLN A 94 -19.43 16.08 -19.71
CA GLN A 94 -20.76 16.69 -19.72
C GLN A 94 -21.81 15.73 -20.31
N ILE A 95 -21.50 15.10 -21.44
CA ILE A 95 -22.40 14.13 -22.09
C ILE A 95 -22.61 12.90 -21.21
N ASP A 96 -21.55 12.37 -20.61
CA ASP A 96 -21.65 11.21 -19.71
C ASP A 96 -22.54 11.52 -18.49
N ALA A 97 -22.42 12.73 -17.93
CA ALA A 97 -23.28 13.17 -16.82
C ALA A 97 -24.75 13.31 -17.24
N GLU A 98 -25.02 13.82 -18.45
CA GLU A 98 -26.37 13.96 -18.99
C GLU A 98 -27.01 12.58 -19.26
N LEU A 99 -26.29 11.67 -19.90
CA LEU A 99 -26.73 10.29 -20.15
C LEU A 99 -27.02 9.56 -18.83
N GLN A 100 -26.14 9.69 -17.85
CA GLN A 100 -26.33 9.06 -16.53
C GLN A 100 -27.59 9.60 -15.84
N ALA A 101 -27.86 10.91 -15.92
CA ALA A 101 -29.06 11.51 -15.36
C ALA A 101 -30.34 11.06 -16.07
N GLU A 102 -30.30 10.94 -17.40
CA GLU A 102 -31.42 10.44 -18.20
C GLU A 102 -31.72 8.95 -17.87
N ASP A 103 -30.68 8.13 -17.75
CA ASP A 103 -30.79 6.72 -17.40
C ASP A 103 -31.36 6.53 -16.00
N GLU A 104 -30.90 7.31 -15.01
CA GLU A 104 -31.44 7.27 -13.64
C GLU A 104 -32.93 7.65 -13.64
N ALA A 105 -33.33 8.72 -14.32
CA ALA A 105 -34.74 9.12 -14.43
C ALA A 105 -35.60 8.05 -15.12
N ASN A 106 -35.07 7.38 -16.16
CA ASN A 106 -35.76 6.30 -16.84
C ASN A 106 -35.87 5.04 -15.99
N LEU A 107 -34.84 4.72 -15.20
CA LEU A 107 -34.88 3.63 -14.22
C LEU A 107 -35.90 3.90 -13.11
N GLU A 108 -36.00 5.13 -12.62
CA GLU A 108 -37.02 5.53 -11.64
C GLU A 108 -38.43 5.39 -12.20
N ARG A 109 -38.68 5.87 -13.41
CA ARG A 109 -39.97 5.69 -14.11
C ARG A 109 -40.32 4.20 -14.27
N LYS A 110 -39.36 3.37 -14.67
CA LYS A 110 -39.54 1.92 -14.79
C LYS A 110 -39.78 1.23 -13.44
N LYS A 111 -39.10 1.66 -12.38
CA LYS A 111 -39.34 1.16 -11.00
C LYS A 111 -40.75 1.51 -10.53
N GLN A 112 -41.21 2.73 -10.75
CA GLN A 112 -42.58 3.15 -10.43
C GLN A 112 -43.62 2.35 -11.22
N GLN A 113 -43.39 2.10 -12.51
CA GLN A 113 -44.27 1.23 -13.32
C GLN A 113 -44.31 -0.21 -12.80
N LYS A 114 -43.16 -0.82 -12.48
CA LYS A 114 -43.08 -2.19 -11.97
C LYS A 114 -43.64 -2.37 -10.56
N GLY A 115 -43.60 -1.32 -9.72
CA GLY A 115 -44.23 -1.32 -8.39
C GLY A 115 -45.77 -1.41 -8.41
N SER A 116 -46.40 -1.20 -9.57
CA SER A 116 -47.85 -1.38 -9.76
C SER A 116 -48.28 -2.82 -10.10
N PHE A 117 -47.34 -3.76 -10.20
CA PHE A 117 -47.57 -5.16 -10.59
C PHE A 117 -47.26 -6.17 -9.46
N GLY A 118 -47.64 -5.86 -8.22
CA GLY A 118 -47.68 -6.82 -7.11
C GLY A 118 -49.14 -7.07 -6.68
N PRO A 119 -49.54 -8.30 -6.32
CA PRO A 119 -50.95 -8.62 -6.12
C PRO A 119 -51.52 -7.82 -4.94
N ASN A 120 -52.64 -7.13 -5.18
CA ASN A 120 -53.51 -6.66 -4.12
C ASN A 120 -54.02 -7.89 -3.36
N VAL A 121 -53.47 -8.14 -2.16
CA VAL A 121 -53.99 -9.10 -1.18
C VAL A 121 -54.56 -8.33 -0.02
#